data_AF-A0AAV4FR15-F1
#
_entry.id   AF-A0AAV4FR15-F1
#
_cell.length_a   1.000
_cell.length_b   1.000
_cell.length_c   1.000
_cell.angle_alpha   90.00
_cell.angle_beta   90.00
_cell.angle_gamma   90.00
#
_symmetry.space_group_name_H-M   'P 1'
#
loop_
_entity.id
_entity.type
_entity.pdbx_description
1 polymer ?
#
loop_
_entity_poly.entity_id
_entity_poly.type
_entity_poly.pdbx_seq_one_letter_code
_entity_poly.pdbx_strand_id
1 'polypeptide(L)'
;MERHPRAIQGIILGDSGYPIREWLITPFHAPQNAEEENFNNAHIATRNIIERCFGVLKRRFYSLNIGFRLEPDTSCKAIYACLVLHNIAIAMKVPLLEDVDQGMPEDDMPAIRYVANGLENAPERARTEAGKAVRRQIANTFFG
;
A
#
# COMPACT_ATOMS: atom_id res chain seq x y z
N MET A 1 -15.49 -18.55 20.94
CA MET A 1 -14.94 -17.30 21.52
C MET A 1 -14.47 -16.45 20.34
N GLU A 2 -15.37 -15.66 19.77
CA GLU A 2 -15.05 -14.78 18.63
C GLU A 2 -14.09 -13.69 19.11
N ARG A 3 -12.89 -13.66 18.53
CA ARG A 3 -11.97 -12.54 18.74
C ARG A 3 -12.49 -11.39 17.90
N HIS A 4 -13.14 -10.41 18.53
CA HIS A 4 -13.33 -9.11 17.91
C HIS A 4 -11.96 -8.59 17.44
N PRO A 5 -11.80 -8.19 16.17
CA PRO A 5 -10.56 -7.58 15.73
C PRO A 5 -10.33 -6.33 16.59
N ARG A 6 -9.17 -6.26 17.25
CA ARG A 6 -8.77 -5.05 17.99
C ARG A 6 -8.81 -3.90 17.00
N ALA A 7 -9.53 -2.83 17.34
CA ALA A 7 -9.45 -1.59 16.59
C ALA A 7 -7.97 -1.21 16.46
N ILE A 8 -7.48 -1.09 15.23
CA ILE A 8 -6.10 -0.69 14.98
C ILE A 8 -6.01 0.77 15.40
N GLN A 9 -5.30 1.03 16.50
CA GLN A 9 -5.00 2.39 16.95
C GLN A 9 -3.85 2.91 16.10
N GLY A 10 -4.18 3.51 14.96
CA GLY A 10 -3.19 4.01 14.01
C GLY A 10 -3.80 4.43 12.69
N ILE A 11 -2.95 4.95 11.83
CA ILE A 11 -3.29 5.40 10.47
C ILE A 11 -2.62 4.46 9.47
N ILE A 12 -3.36 4.09 8.42
CA ILE A 12 -2.82 3.34 7.29
C ILE A 12 -2.26 4.34 6.28
N LEU A 13 -1.07 4.06 5.76
CA LEU A 13 -0.50 4.79 4.63
C LEU A 13 -0.89 4.08 3.33
N GLY A 14 -1.62 4.78 2.48
CA GLY A 14 -2.04 4.31 1.16
C GLY A 14 -1.25 4.98 0.05
N ASP A 15 -1.17 4.31 -1.10
CA ASP A 15 -0.72 4.95 -2.33
C ASP A 15 -1.74 5.93 -2.90
N SER A 16 -1.35 6.66 -3.94
CA SER A 16 -2.21 7.65 -4.60
C SER A 16 -3.43 7.06 -5.31
N GLY A 17 -3.47 5.74 -5.51
CA GLY A 17 -4.60 5.00 -6.08
C GLY A 17 -5.70 4.70 -5.05
N TYR A 18 -5.46 4.89 -3.76
CA TYR A 18 -6.48 4.76 -2.73
C TYR A 18 -7.23 6.07 -2.45
N PRO A 19 -8.51 6.00 -2.06
CA PRO A 19 -9.21 7.17 -1.56
C PRO A 19 -8.67 7.58 -0.19
N ILE A 20 -8.54 8.89 0.04
CA ILE A 20 -8.14 9.41 1.34
C ILE A 20 -9.30 9.31 2.35
N ARG A 21 -8.98 8.90 3.57
CA ARG A 21 -9.88 8.77 4.72
C ARG A 21 -9.17 9.24 5.99
N GLU A 22 -9.93 9.46 7.07
CA GLU A 22 -9.36 9.78 8.38
C GLU A 22 -8.40 8.69 8.90
N TRP A 23 -8.61 7.45 8.48
CA TRP A 23 -7.79 6.29 8.84
C TRP A 23 -6.85 5.81 7.71
N LEU A 24 -6.94 6.41 6.51
CA LEU A 24 -6.14 6.05 5.32
C LEU A 24 -5.58 7.30 4.66
N ILE A 25 -4.30 7.55 4.86
CA ILE A 25 -3.64 8.78 4.40
C ILE A 25 -2.79 8.48 3.17
N THR A 26 -2.97 9.28 2.14
CA THR A 26 -2.27 9.18 0.85
C THR A 26 -1.37 10.40 0.63
N PRO A 27 -0.32 10.32 -0.20
CA PRO A 27 0.61 11.43 -0.42
C PRO A 27 -0.09 12.68 -1.00
N PHE A 28 0.52 13.85 -0.79
CA PHE A 28 0.12 15.07 -1.49
C PHE A 28 0.44 14.92 -2.97
N HIS A 29 -0.57 15.11 -3.84
CA HIS A 29 -0.38 15.00 -5.29
C HIS A 29 0.46 16.15 -5.86
N ALA A 30 0.30 17.36 -5.30
CA ALA A 30 1.03 18.55 -5.69
C ALA A 30 1.40 19.30 -4.40
N PRO A 31 2.50 18.90 -3.71
CA PRO A 31 2.92 19.56 -2.49
C PRO A 31 3.23 21.04 -2.77
N GLN A 32 2.76 21.93 -1.91
CA GLN A 32 2.87 23.39 -2.12
C GLN A 32 3.86 24.08 -1.18
N ASN A 33 4.34 23.37 -0.17
CA ASN A 33 5.24 23.90 0.86
C ASN A 33 6.20 22.81 1.36
N ALA A 34 7.18 23.21 2.17
CA ALA A 34 8.22 22.32 2.66
C ALA A 34 7.66 21.21 3.56
N GLU A 35 6.59 21.48 4.31
CA GLU A 35 5.94 20.53 5.20
C GLU A 35 5.29 19.39 4.41
N GLU A 36 4.60 19.70 3.31
CA GLU A 36 4.00 18.73 2.41
C GLU A 36 5.06 17.92 1.64
N GLU A 37 6.16 18.56 1.22
CA GLU A 37 7.30 17.87 0.59
C GLU A 37 7.98 16.90 1.56
N ASN A 38 8.26 17.35 2.79
CA ASN A 38 8.86 16.53 3.84
C ASN A 38 7.96 15.36 4.23
N PHE A 39 6.65 15.60 4.35
CA PHE A 39 5.66 14.54 4.54
C PHE A 39 5.74 13.50 3.40
N ASN A 40 5.73 13.94 2.14
CA ASN A 40 5.81 13.03 1.00
C ASN A 40 7.12 12.23 0.98
N ASN A 41 8.25 12.85 1.30
CA ASN A 41 9.54 12.17 1.40
C ASN A 41 9.52 11.06 2.47
N ALA A 42 8.98 11.36 3.66
CA ALA A 42 8.83 10.37 4.71
C ALA A 42 7.82 9.27 4.34
N HIS A 43 6.74 9.63 3.65
CA HIS A 43 5.75 8.70 3.15
C HIS A 43 6.36 7.70 2.14
N ILE A 44 7.13 8.19 1.17
CA ILE A 44 7.87 7.38 0.20
C ILE A 44 8.86 6.46 0.92
N ALA A 45 9.67 7.00 1.83
CA ALA A 45 10.64 6.22 2.59
C ALA A 45 9.99 5.07 3.37
N THR A 46 8.81 5.30 3.95
CA THR A 46 8.04 4.29 4.67
C THR A 46 7.50 3.21 3.72
N ARG A 47 6.98 3.60 2.56
CA ARG A 47 6.45 2.67 1.55
C ARG A 47 7.51 1.83 0.87
N ASN A 48 8.72 2.35 0.67
CA ASN A 48 9.84 1.61 0.08
C ASN A 48 10.10 0.29 0.80
N ILE A 49 9.85 0.20 2.11
CA ILE A 49 10.02 -1.04 2.88
C ILE A 49 9.03 -2.10 2.42
N ILE A 50 7.73 -1.77 2.35
CA ILE A 50 6.70 -2.75 1.99
C ILE A 50 6.79 -3.13 0.49
N GLU A 51 7.17 -2.19 -0.36
CA GLU A 51 7.39 -2.44 -1.79
C GLU A 51 8.55 -3.42 -2.01
N ARG A 52 9.67 -3.26 -1.29
CA ARG A 52 10.77 -4.23 -1.30
C ARG A 52 10.34 -5.59 -0.78
N CYS A 53 9.55 -5.64 0.29
CA CYS A 53 9.00 -6.91 0.80
C CYS A 53 8.15 -7.61 -0.27
N PHE A 54 7.28 -6.90 -0.97
CA PHE A 54 6.48 -7.47 -2.07
C PHE A 54 7.34 -7.89 -3.25
N GLY A 55 8.40 -7.15 -3.59
CA GLY A 55 9.36 -7.56 -4.61
C GLY A 55 10.03 -8.90 -4.29
N VAL A 56 10.48 -9.08 -3.04
CA VAL A 56 11.03 -10.36 -2.57
C VAL A 56 9.99 -11.48 -2.62
N LEU A 57 8.76 -11.19 -2.19
CA LEU A 57 7.66 -12.17 -2.18
C LEU A 57 7.30 -12.63 -3.60
N LYS A 58 7.17 -11.70 -4.55
CA LYS A 58 6.92 -11.98 -5.97
C LYS A 58 8.06 -12.77 -6.62
N ARG A 59 9.33 -12.49 -6.28
CA ARG A 59 10.48 -13.30 -6.74
C ARG A 59 10.42 -14.73 -6.21
N ARG A 60 10.07 -14.92 -4.94
CA ARG A 60 9.96 -16.26 -4.35
C ARG A 60 8.76 -17.04 -4.90
N PHE A 61 7.64 -16.36 -5.12
CA PHE A 61 6.40 -16.95 -5.61
C PHE A 61 5.98 -16.21 -6.88
N TYR A 62 6.57 -16.59 -8.02
CA TYR A 62 6.34 -15.95 -9.32
C TYR A 62 4.85 -15.89 -9.73
N SER A 63 4.03 -16.78 -9.19
CA SER A 63 2.56 -16.74 -9.33
C SER A 63 1.93 -15.41 -8.88
N LEU A 64 2.53 -14.72 -7.89
CA LEU A 64 2.08 -13.41 -7.43
C LEU A 64 2.43 -12.28 -8.41
N ASN A 65 3.38 -12.51 -9.33
CA ASN A 65 3.76 -11.54 -10.35
C ASN A 65 2.85 -11.63 -11.57
N ILE A 66 2.58 -12.85 -12.05
CA ILE A 66 1.71 -13.08 -13.22
C ILE A 66 0.22 -13.05 -12.89
N GLY A 67 -0.14 -13.10 -11.60
CA GLY A 67 -1.50 -13.15 -11.11
C GLY A 67 -2.12 -14.55 -11.15
N PHE A 68 -3.29 -14.67 -10.50
CA PHE A 68 -4.04 -15.92 -10.42
C PHE A 68 -5.22 -15.93 -11.39
N ARG A 69 -5.44 -17.05 -12.08
CA ARG A 69 -6.70 -17.34 -12.79
C ARG A 69 -7.63 -18.15 -11.90
N LEU A 70 -7.86 -17.65 -10.70
CA LEU A 70 -8.65 -18.28 -9.64
C LEU A 70 -9.76 -17.31 -9.22
N GLU A 71 -10.85 -17.86 -8.68
CA GLU A 71 -11.88 -17.04 -8.03
C GLU A 71 -11.29 -16.15 -6.93
N PRO A 72 -11.83 -14.95 -6.66
CA PRO A 72 -11.25 -13.99 -5.72
C PRO A 72 -10.96 -14.58 -4.33
N ASP A 73 -11.87 -15.38 -3.77
CA ASP A 73 -11.69 -16.03 -2.47
C ASP A 73 -10.50 -17.02 -2.48
N THR A 74 -10.38 -17.80 -3.55
CA THR A 74 -9.27 -18.73 -3.74
C THR A 74 -7.96 -17.99 -3.97
N SER A 75 -7.98 -16.87 -4.69
CA SER A 75 -6.83 -15.98 -4.86
C SER A 75 -6.34 -15.43 -3.52
N CYS A 76 -7.25 -14.97 -2.66
CA CYS A 76 -6.91 -14.53 -1.29
C CYS A 76 -6.25 -15.65 -0.48
N LYS A 77 -6.77 -16.88 -0.57
CA LYS A 77 -6.17 -18.06 0.09
C LYS A 77 -4.78 -18.38 -0.46
N ALA A 78 -4.58 -18.29 -1.76
CA ALA A 78 -3.28 -18.50 -2.39
C ALA A 78 -2.24 -17.44 -1.96
N ILE A 79 -2.64 -16.16 -1.92
CA ILE A 79 -1.80 -15.06 -1.39
C ILE A 79 -1.42 -15.34 0.06
N TYR A 80 -2.40 -15.71 0.90
CA TYR A 80 -2.16 -16.02 2.30
C TYR A 80 -1.19 -17.19 2.48
N ALA A 81 -1.36 -18.27 1.69
CA ALA A 81 -0.45 -19.41 1.71
C ALA A 81 0.98 -19.00 1.32
N CYS A 82 1.14 -18.14 0.30
CA CYS A 82 2.45 -17.61 -0.09
C CYS A 82 3.11 -16.83 1.05
N LEU A 83 2.35 -16.00 1.80
CA LEU A 83 2.87 -15.27 2.96
C LEU A 83 3.31 -16.20 4.09
N VAL A 84 2.53 -17.24 4.41
CA VAL A 84 2.90 -18.23 5.44
C VAL A 84 4.16 -18.99 5.03
N LEU A 85 4.21 -19.46 3.78
CA LEU A 85 5.39 -20.16 3.24
C LEU A 85 6.63 -19.25 3.17
N HIS A 86 6.45 -17.96 2.89
CA HIS A 86 7.53 -16.97 2.93
C HIS A 86 8.16 -16.89 4.32
N ASN A 87 7.33 -16.79 5.36
CA ASN A 87 7.80 -16.71 6.74
C ASN A 87 8.54 -17.99 7.16
N ILE A 88 8.03 -19.16 6.75
CA ILE A 88 8.71 -20.44 6.96
C ILE A 88 10.07 -20.46 6.25
N ALA A 89 10.12 -20.00 4.99
CA ALA A 89 11.37 -19.92 4.22
C ALA A 89 12.41 -19.00 4.90
N ILE A 90 12.00 -17.85 5.45
CA ILE A 90 12.87 -16.98 6.24
C ILE A 90 13.39 -17.71 7.48
N ALA A 91 12.51 -18.34 8.25
CA ALA A 91 12.89 -19.04 9.48
C ALA A 91 13.88 -20.19 9.21
N MET A 92 13.69 -20.89 8.09
CA MET A 92 14.55 -21.97 7.62
C MET A 92 15.79 -21.48 6.86
N LYS A 93 15.98 -20.16 6.71
CA LYS A 93 17.07 -19.54 5.94
C LYS A 93 17.18 -20.06 4.51
N VAL A 94 16.04 -20.37 3.89
CA VAL A 94 15.99 -20.82 2.49
C VAL A 94 16.38 -19.63 1.60
N PRO A 95 17.43 -19.76 0.77
CA PRO A 95 17.86 -18.68 -0.11
C PRO A 95 16.71 -18.26 -1.05
N LEU A 96 16.76 -17.02 -1.51
CA LEU A 96 16.00 -16.65 -2.69
C LEU A 96 16.68 -17.36 -3.87
N LEU A 97 15.88 -17.85 -4.83
CA LEU A 97 16.44 -18.36 -6.06
C LEU A 97 17.23 -17.23 -6.72
N GLU A 98 18.47 -17.51 -7.13
CA GLU A 98 19.28 -16.54 -7.88
C GLU A 98 18.51 -16.14 -9.13
N ASP A 99 18.52 -14.83 -9.43
CA ASP A 99 17.80 -14.28 -10.57
C ASP A 99 18.30 -14.99 -11.84
N VAL A 100 17.44 -15.76 -12.49
CA VAL A 100 17.51 -15.79 -13.95
C VAL A 100 17.02 -14.40 -14.32
N ASP A 101 17.95 -13.51 -14.67
CA ASP A 101 17.68 -12.14 -15.13
C ASP A 101 16.76 -12.18 -16.34
N GLN A 102 15.47 -12.36 -16.09
CA GLN A 102 14.42 -11.98 -16.99
C GLN A 102 14.21 -10.52 -16.62
N GLY A 103 14.91 -9.63 -17.34
CA GLY A 103 14.76 -8.18 -17.28
C GLY A 103 13.31 -7.79 -17.54
N MET A 104 12.45 -8.04 -16.57
CA MET A 104 11.03 -7.76 -16.61
C MET A 104 10.87 -6.39 -15.99
N PRO A 105 10.23 -5.46 -16.72
CA PRO A 105 10.01 -4.12 -16.20
C PRO A 105 9.31 -4.24 -14.85
N GLU A 106 9.79 -3.48 -13.87
CA GLU A 106 8.98 -3.19 -12.69
C GLU A 106 7.64 -2.68 -13.24
N ASP A 107 6.53 -3.25 -12.75
CA ASP A 107 5.22 -2.65 -12.97
C ASP A 107 5.28 -1.26 -12.32
N ASP A 108 5.78 -0.26 -13.03
CA ASP A 108 5.38 1.13 -12.89
C ASP A 108 3.89 1.13 -13.21
N MET A 109 3.09 0.64 -12.27
CA MET A 109 1.66 0.70 -12.37
C MET A 109 1.38 2.19 -12.42
N PRO A 110 0.97 2.73 -13.59
CA PRO A 110 0.68 4.14 -13.68
C PRO A 110 -0.34 4.39 -12.60
N ALA A 111 -0.07 5.36 -11.71
CA ALA A 111 -0.98 5.71 -10.63
C ALA A 111 -2.39 5.69 -11.21
N ILE A 112 -3.20 4.70 -10.81
CA ILE A 112 -4.55 4.56 -11.36
C ILE A 112 -5.19 5.89 -11.06
N ARG A 113 -5.46 6.67 -12.12
CA ARG A 113 -6.19 7.91 -12.00
C ARG A 113 -7.57 7.51 -11.51
N TYR A 114 -7.77 7.52 -10.20
CA TYR A 114 -9.08 7.82 -9.65
C TYR A 114 -9.37 9.27 -10.07
N VAL A 115 -9.81 9.42 -11.32
CA VAL A 115 -10.61 10.56 -11.69
C VAL A 115 -11.87 10.35 -10.87
N ALA A 116 -11.95 10.98 -9.71
CA ALA A 116 -13.23 11.19 -9.06
C ALA A 116 -14.11 11.84 -10.13
N ASN A 117 -15.02 11.09 -10.71
CA ASN A 117 -15.79 11.48 -11.90
C ASN A 117 -16.81 12.58 -11.57
N GLY A 118 -16.52 13.53 -10.67
CA GLY A 118 -17.42 14.60 -10.24
C GLY A 118 -18.72 14.13 -9.56
N LEU A 119 -18.99 12.83 -9.57
CA LEU A 119 -20.19 12.15 -9.10
C LEU A 119 -20.07 11.67 -7.65
N GLU A 120 -19.14 12.21 -6.87
CA GLU A 120 -19.09 11.91 -5.44
C GLU A 120 -20.30 12.53 -4.74
N ASN A 121 -21.13 11.65 -4.15
CA ASN A 121 -22.27 12.05 -3.33
C ASN A 121 -21.78 12.87 -2.11
N ALA A 122 -22.64 13.75 -1.56
CA ALA A 122 -22.32 14.56 -0.39
C ALA A 122 -21.59 13.84 0.77
N PRO A 123 -21.98 12.62 1.20
CA PRO A 123 -21.26 11.90 2.26
C PRO A 123 -19.83 11.50 1.87
N GLU A 124 -19.56 11.25 0.59
CA GLU A 124 -18.25 10.86 0.11
C GLU A 124 -17.28 12.05 0.10
N ARG A 125 -17.77 13.22 -0.32
CA ARG A 125 -17.01 14.48 -0.24
C ARG A 125 -16.62 14.82 1.18
N ALA A 126 -17.54 14.65 2.14
CA ALA A 126 -17.27 14.90 3.55
C ALA A 126 -16.14 14.00 4.10
N ARG A 127 -16.13 12.71 3.72
CA ARG A 127 -15.07 11.76 4.10
C ARG A 127 -13.72 12.14 3.50
N THR A 128 -13.72 12.54 2.23
CA THR A 128 -12.52 13.01 1.53
C THR A 128 -11.95 14.26 2.20
N GLU A 129 -12.78 15.25 2.55
CA GLU A 129 -12.33 16.46 3.24
C GLU A 129 -11.82 16.18 4.67
N ALA A 130 -12.49 15.29 5.41
CA ALA A 130 -12.01 14.85 6.72
C ALA A 130 -10.62 14.19 6.64
N GLY A 131 -10.43 13.29 5.67
CA GLY A 131 -9.12 12.67 5.42
C GLY A 131 -8.03 13.69 5.04
N LYS A 132 -8.35 14.68 4.19
CA LYS A 132 -7.43 15.77 3.85
C LYS A 132 -7.07 16.62 5.07
N ALA A 133 -8.03 16.89 5.96
CA ALA A 133 -7.79 17.63 7.19
C ALA A 133 -6.82 16.88 8.12
N VAL A 134 -7.03 15.57 8.31
CA VAL A 134 -6.11 14.71 9.09
C VAL A 134 -4.72 14.71 8.47
N ARG A 135 -4.59 14.56 7.14
CA ARG A 135 -3.28 14.62 6.47
C ARG A 135 -2.55 15.94 6.70
N ARG A 136 -3.24 17.07 6.53
CA ARG A 136 -2.64 18.40 6.77
C ARG A 136 -2.22 18.56 8.23
N GLN A 137 -3.03 18.08 9.17
CA GLN A 137 -2.67 18.09 10.58
C GLN A 137 -1.39 17.30 10.83
N ILE A 138 -1.23 16.10 10.26
CA ILE A 138 -0.01 15.29 10.38
C ILE A 138 1.18 16.03 9.79
N ALA A 139 1.05 16.57 8.56
CA ALA A 139 2.11 17.33 7.90
C ALA A 139 2.58 18.49 8.79
N ASN A 140 1.66 19.32 9.26
CA ASN A 140 1.98 20.48 10.08
C ASN A 140 2.53 20.12 11.48
N THR A 141 2.10 19.00 12.05
CA THR A 141 2.50 18.62 13.43
C THR A 141 3.90 18.01 13.46
N PHE A 142 4.25 17.22 12.44
CA PHE A 142 5.47 16.41 12.45
C PHE A 142 6.53 16.89 11.45
N PHE A 143 6.17 17.76 10.49
CA PHE A 143 7.06 18.20 9.42
C PHE A 143 7.09 19.73 9.24
N GLY A 144 6.42 20.48 10.12
CA GLY A 144 6.47 21.95 10.22
C GLY A 144 7.45 22.48 11.24
#